data_AF-A0AAW2J0D0-F1
#
_entry.id   AF-A0AAW2J0D0-F1
#
_cell.length_a   1.000
_cell.length_b   1.000
_cell.length_c   1.000
_cell.angle_alpha   90.00
_cell.angle_beta   90.00
_cell.angle_gamma   90.00
#
_symmetry.space_group_name_H-M   'P 1'
#
loop_
_entity.id
_entity.type
_entity.pdbx_description
1 polymer ?
#
loop_
_entity_poly.entity_id
_entity_poly.type
_entity_poly.pdbx_seq_one_letter_code
_entity_poly.pdbx_strand_id
1 'polypeptide(L)'
;MATGGATGMESNPAMSSEAPLAPVTLERPVRNDLENKIPKPYMVRGLVAADMDHPNGTPGHMHRGLSVLQQHVAFFDQDNNGIVYPWETYAGFRQIGFNRILSLLVALFVHVTSSYLTLPSWIPSPFFPLYIRNIHKIKHGSDSGTYDTEGSKYGHTFPEKLTLRELWNLSEGNRVSFDFFGWLVNKGEWALLYILARDEDGFLSKRQ
;
A
#
# COMPACT_ATOMS: atom_id res chain seq x y z
N MET A 1 -43.83 31.44 -22.43
CA MET A 1 -43.01 30.48 -23.20
C MET A 1 -42.15 29.74 -22.20
N ALA A 2 -42.28 28.41 -22.17
CA ALA A 2 -41.61 27.54 -21.22
C ALA A 2 -40.10 27.49 -21.46
N THR A 3 -39.40 27.32 -20.35
CA THR A 3 -37.97 27.08 -20.13
C THR A 3 -37.42 25.85 -20.84
N GLY A 4 -36.11 25.83 -21.06
CA GLY A 4 -35.33 24.59 -20.95
C GLY A 4 -34.38 24.34 -22.12
N GLY A 5 -33.09 24.47 -21.87
CA GLY A 5 -32.04 24.11 -22.82
C GLY A 5 -30.66 24.09 -22.18
N ALA A 6 -30.54 23.55 -20.97
CA ALA A 6 -29.24 23.12 -20.46
C ALA A 6 -28.95 21.75 -21.08
N THR A 7 -28.12 21.72 -22.11
CA THR A 7 -27.58 20.49 -22.70
C THR A 7 -26.59 19.87 -21.73
N GLY A 8 -27.09 19.09 -20.78
CA GLY A 8 -26.30 18.09 -20.08
C GLY A 8 -25.97 16.99 -21.08
N MET A 9 -24.69 16.81 -21.38
CA MET A 9 -24.20 15.64 -22.10
C MET A 9 -24.69 14.40 -21.33
N GLU A 10 -25.57 13.59 -21.92
CA GLU A 10 -26.02 12.34 -21.30
C GLU A 10 -24.79 11.51 -20.96
N SER A 11 -24.57 11.28 -19.67
CA SER A 11 -23.48 10.45 -19.18
C SER A 11 -23.72 9.02 -19.68
N ASN A 12 -22.85 8.51 -20.56
CA ASN A 12 -22.90 7.13 -21.02
C ASN A 12 -22.83 6.18 -19.79
N PRO A 13 -23.91 5.43 -19.47
CA PRO A 13 -23.94 4.59 -18.27
C PRO A 13 -22.83 3.53 -18.23
N ALA A 14 -22.33 3.09 -19.39
CA ALA A 14 -21.23 2.13 -19.49
C ALA A 14 -19.89 2.68 -18.98
N MET A 15 -19.75 4.00 -18.87
CA MET A 15 -18.56 4.69 -18.38
C MET A 15 -18.77 5.28 -16.97
N SER A 16 -19.91 5.01 -16.33
CA SER A 16 -20.17 5.49 -14.97
C SER A 16 -19.29 4.73 -13.97
N SER A 17 -18.51 5.47 -13.18
CA SER A 17 -17.84 4.94 -11.99
C SER A 17 -18.76 4.88 -10.77
N GLU A 18 -19.97 5.45 -10.87
CA GLU A 18 -20.94 5.55 -9.79
C GLU A 18 -22.12 4.60 -10.03
N ALA A 19 -22.53 3.90 -8.96
CA ALA A 19 -23.67 3.01 -8.93
C ALA A 19 -24.65 3.48 -7.84
N PRO A 20 -25.82 4.06 -8.17
CA PRO A 20 -26.72 4.68 -7.20
C PRO A 20 -27.23 3.75 -6.08
N LEU A 21 -27.27 2.45 -6.33
CA LEU A 21 -27.68 1.44 -5.34
C LEU A 21 -26.51 0.91 -4.48
N ALA A 22 -25.29 1.36 -4.75
CA ALA A 22 -24.10 1.10 -3.97
C ALA A 22 -23.53 2.45 -3.49
N PRO A 23 -24.04 3.02 -2.38
CA PRO A 23 -23.68 4.37 -1.91
C PRO A 23 -22.18 4.60 -1.80
N VAL A 24 -21.43 3.54 -1.51
CA VAL A 24 -19.98 3.61 -1.37
C VAL A 24 -19.25 4.09 -2.63
N THR A 25 -19.79 3.83 -3.82
CA THR A 25 -19.24 4.33 -5.09
C THR A 25 -19.37 5.84 -5.26
N LEU A 26 -20.33 6.47 -4.55
CA LEU A 26 -20.51 7.93 -4.49
C LEU A 26 -19.67 8.55 -3.36
N GLU A 27 -19.56 7.85 -2.23
CA GLU A 27 -18.78 8.30 -1.07
C GLU A 27 -17.27 8.26 -1.34
N ARG A 28 -16.84 7.32 -2.19
CA ARG A 28 -15.45 7.09 -2.56
C ARG A 28 -15.32 7.15 -4.08
N PRO A 29 -15.24 8.36 -4.66
CA PRO A 29 -15.14 8.51 -6.10
C PRO A 29 -13.76 8.09 -6.61
N VAL A 30 -13.77 7.27 -7.66
CA VAL A 30 -12.56 6.85 -8.37
C VAL A 30 -12.06 8.00 -9.25
N ARG A 31 -10.74 8.18 -9.33
CA ARG A 31 -10.15 9.17 -10.25
C ARG A 31 -10.34 8.76 -11.70
N ASN A 32 -10.69 9.73 -12.55
CA ASN A 32 -10.91 9.56 -13.99
C ASN A 32 -9.89 10.33 -14.85
N ASP A 33 -8.78 10.76 -14.25
CA ASP A 33 -7.77 11.61 -14.89
C ASP A 33 -6.38 10.95 -14.96
N LEU A 34 -6.27 9.67 -14.58
CA LEU A 34 -4.99 8.97 -14.49
C LEU A 34 -4.34 8.78 -15.86
N GLU A 35 -5.12 8.51 -16.91
CA GLU A 35 -4.62 8.36 -18.28
C GLU A 35 -3.92 9.61 -18.83
N ASN A 36 -4.18 10.79 -18.25
CA ASN A 36 -3.53 12.03 -18.64
C ASN A 36 -2.03 12.03 -18.33
N LYS A 37 -1.60 11.20 -17.37
CA LYS A 37 -0.19 11.12 -16.94
C LYS A 37 0.38 9.71 -16.96
N ILE A 38 -0.44 8.70 -16.66
CA ILE A 38 -0.04 7.30 -16.54
C ILE A 38 -0.60 6.51 -17.74
N PRO A 39 0.23 6.10 -18.71
CA PRO A 39 -0.24 5.30 -19.84
C PRO A 39 -0.84 3.98 -19.37
N LYS A 40 -2.06 3.63 -19.82
CA LYS A 40 -2.79 2.41 -19.42
C LYS A 40 -2.81 2.25 -17.89
N PRO A 41 -3.52 3.12 -17.16
CA PRO A 41 -3.52 3.12 -15.69
C PRO A 41 -4.09 1.83 -15.08
N TYR A 42 -4.90 1.09 -15.84
CA TYR A 42 -5.41 -0.24 -15.50
C TYR A 42 -4.38 -1.38 -15.60
N MET A 43 -3.22 -1.14 -16.23
CA MET A 43 -2.21 -2.18 -16.43
C MET A 43 -1.30 -2.29 -15.21
N VAL A 44 -1.21 -3.49 -14.64
CA VAL A 44 -0.33 -3.79 -13.50
C VAL A 44 1.13 -3.58 -13.91
N ARG A 45 1.87 -2.84 -13.10
CA ARG A 45 3.31 -2.62 -13.26
C ARG A 45 4.06 -3.49 -12.27
N GLY A 46 4.79 -4.48 -12.78
CA GLY A 46 5.55 -5.40 -11.93
C GLY A 46 6.80 -4.76 -11.33
N LEU A 47 7.51 -3.94 -12.10
CA LEU A 47 8.88 -3.52 -11.80
C LEU A 47 9.01 -2.10 -11.25
N VAL A 48 8.00 -1.26 -11.44
CA VAL A 48 8.06 0.16 -11.07
C VAL A 48 6.79 0.56 -10.35
N ALA A 49 6.93 1.30 -9.25
CA ALA A 49 5.83 1.98 -8.59
C ALA A 49 5.60 3.31 -9.29
N ALA A 50 4.60 3.37 -10.18
CA ALA A 50 4.28 4.60 -10.91
C ALA A 50 3.30 5.45 -10.10
N ASP A 51 3.52 6.76 -10.13
CA ASP A 51 2.59 7.76 -9.62
C ASP A 51 2.39 8.88 -10.67
N MET A 52 1.58 9.88 -10.33
CA MET A 52 1.23 10.98 -11.25
C MET A 52 2.41 11.93 -11.54
N ASP A 53 3.43 11.96 -10.70
CA ASP A 53 4.62 12.78 -10.87
C ASP A 53 5.79 11.94 -11.43
N HIS A 54 5.77 10.63 -11.17
CA HIS A 54 6.75 9.63 -11.64
C HIS A 54 6.06 8.49 -12.39
N PRO A 55 5.53 8.71 -13.62
CA PRO A 55 4.78 7.69 -14.36
C PRO A 55 5.63 6.47 -14.78
N ASN A 56 6.95 6.63 -14.77
CA ASN A 56 7.93 5.57 -15.05
C ASN A 56 8.62 5.03 -13.79
N GLY A 57 8.13 5.41 -12.60
CA GLY A 57 8.77 5.14 -11.31
C GLY A 57 9.85 6.14 -10.92
N THR A 58 10.38 5.98 -9.71
CA THR A 58 11.40 6.87 -9.13
C THR A 58 12.62 6.98 -10.05
N PRO A 59 13.00 8.20 -10.48
CA PRO A 59 14.16 8.39 -11.36
C PRO A 59 15.45 7.80 -10.78
N GLY A 60 16.19 7.05 -11.60
CA GLY A 60 17.46 6.42 -11.20
C GLY A 60 17.32 5.16 -10.35
N HIS A 61 16.10 4.76 -9.95
CA HIS A 61 15.88 3.54 -9.20
C HIS A 61 16.07 2.30 -10.07
N MET A 62 16.89 1.36 -9.60
CA MET A 62 17.18 0.12 -10.32
C MET A 62 16.33 -1.02 -9.74
N HIS A 63 15.32 -1.46 -10.48
CA HIS A 63 14.41 -2.53 -10.03
C HIS A 63 15.05 -3.93 -9.98
N ARG A 64 16.21 -4.16 -10.63
CA ARG A 64 16.96 -5.43 -10.62
C ARG A 64 16.14 -6.68 -10.98
N GLY A 65 15.10 -6.51 -11.80
CA GLY A 65 14.14 -7.57 -12.15
C GLY A 65 13.21 -8.02 -11.00
N LEU A 66 13.25 -7.34 -9.85
CA LEU A 66 12.39 -7.62 -8.70
C LEU A 66 11.03 -6.96 -8.87
N SER A 67 9.98 -7.60 -8.35
CA SER A 67 8.68 -6.93 -8.23
C SER A 67 8.74 -5.76 -7.25
N VAL A 68 7.82 -4.79 -7.32
CA VAL A 68 7.76 -3.66 -6.37
C VAL A 68 7.75 -4.14 -4.91
N LEU A 69 6.99 -5.19 -4.59
CA LEU A 69 6.98 -5.77 -3.24
C LEU A 69 8.33 -6.37 -2.85
N GLN A 70 9.00 -7.06 -3.78
CA GLN A 70 10.34 -7.60 -3.53
C GLN A 70 11.37 -6.48 -3.35
N GLN A 71 11.27 -5.38 -4.09
CA GLN A 71 12.13 -4.21 -3.91
C GLN A 71 11.94 -3.59 -2.53
N HIS A 72 10.69 -3.48 -2.05
CA HIS A 72 10.39 -3.01 -0.70
C HIS A 72 11.08 -3.88 0.36
N VAL A 73 10.98 -5.20 0.24
CA VAL A 73 11.60 -6.11 1.22
C VAL A 73 13.12 -6.21 1.05
N ALA A 74 13.64 -6.05 -0.16
CA ALA A 74 15.09 -6.04 -0.43
C ALA A 74 15.83 -4.89 0.27
N PHE A 75 15.14 -3.84 0.72
CA PHE A 75 15.74 -2.84 1.61
C PHE A 75 16.32 -3.47 2.90
N PHE A 76 15.66 -4.51 3.41
CA PHE A 76 16.07 -5.17 4.66
C PHE A 76 17.10 -6.29 4.44
N ASP A 77 17.39 -6.68 3.20
CA ASP A 77 18.39 -7.72 2.87
C ASP A 77 19.79 -7.07 2.80
N GLN A 78 20.49 -7.06 3.93
CA GLN A 78 21.71 -6.27 4.09
C GLN A 78 22.92 -6.91 3.42
N ASP A 79 22.90 -8.23 3.25
CA ASP A 79 23.97 -8.98 2.57
C ASP A 79 23.62 -9.36 1.11
N ASN A 80 22.41 -9.01 0.64
CA ASN A 80 21.91 -9.24 -0.73
C ASN A 80 21.82 -10.72 -1.11
N ASN A 81 21.56 -11.61 -0.15
CA ASN A 81 21.47 -13.05 -0.41
C ASN A 81 20.03 -13.52 -0.78
N GLY A 82 19.04 -12.62 -0.71
CA GLY A 82 17.63 -12.91 -0.99
C GLY A 82 16.83 -13.47 0.20
N ILE A 83 17.42 -13.48 1.39
CA ILE A 83 16.87 -13.99 2.64
C ILE A 83 17.06 -12.94 3.71
N VAL A 84 15.95 -12.48 4.30
CA VAL A 84 15.99 -11.52 5.41
C VAL A 84 15.83 -12.27 6.73
N TYR A 85 16.70 -11.98 7.69
CA TYR A 85 16.59 -12.49 9.06
C TYR A 85 16.14 -11.42 10.06
N PRO A 86 15.64 -11.82 11.26
CA PRO A 86 15.10 -10.87 12.24
C PRO A 86 16.06 -9.73 12.60
N TRP A 87 17.37 -9.99 12.65
CA TRP A 87 18.38 -8.96 12.96
C TRP A 87 18.57 -7.95 11.84
N GLU A 88 18.37 -8.34 10.58
CA GLU A 88 18.44 -7.43 9.44
C GLU A 88 17.20 -6.54 9.37
N THR A 89 16.02 -7.12 9.62
CA THR A 89 14.78 -6.34 9.78
C THR A 89 14.92 -5.33 10.92
N TYR A 90 15.43 -5.77 12.08
CA TYR A 90 15.75 -4.85 13.18
C TYR A 90 16.69 -3.74 12.71
N ALA A 91 17.80 -4.08 12.06
CA ALA A 91 18.78 -3.09 11.59
C ALA A 91 18.19 -2.13 10.54
N GLY A 92 17.34 -2.58 9.63
CA GLY A 92 16.63 -1.73 8.67
C GLY A 92 15.66 -0.76 9.33
N PHE A 93 14.86 -1.22 10.30
CA PHE A 93 14.00 -0.32 11.09
C PHE A 93 14.82 0.72 11.88
N ARG A 94 16.00 0.34 12.38
CA ARG A 94 16.93 1.27 13.03
C ARG A 94 17.49 2.30 12.05
N GLN A 95 17.81 1.90 10.82
CA GLN A 95 18.33 2.80 9.79
C GLN A 95 17.32 3.86 9.37
N ILE A 96 16.03 3.52 9.32
CA ILE A 96 14.97 4.49 8.99
C ILE A 96 14.47 5.27 10.22
N GLY A 97 15.09 5.13 11.40
CA GLY A 97 14.86 6.04 12.54
C GLY A 97 13.94 5.51 13.65
N PHE A 98 13.47 4.26 13.59
CA PHE A 98 12.71 3.68 14.71
C PHE A 98 13.59 3.46 15.94
N ASN A 99 13.00 3.61 17.13
CA ASN A 99 13.69 3.32 18.40
C ASN A 99 13.97 1.81 18.57
N ARG A 100 14.87 1.44 19.50
CA ARG A 100 15.35 0.06 19.68
C ARG A 100 14.23 -0.91 20.04
N ILE A 101 13.31 -0.49 20.92
CA ILE A 101 12.22 -1.33 21.41
C ILE A 101 11.26 -1.62 20.27
N LEU A 102 10.80 -0.58 19.56
CA LEU A 102 9.86 -0.73 18.47
C LEU A 102 10.47 -1.54 17.31
N SER A 103 11.74 -1.31 16.97
CA SER A 103 12.45 -2.09 15.94
C SER A 103 12.50 -3.58 16.29
N LEU A 104 12.76 -3.91 17.57
CA LEU A 104 12.80 -5.30 18.03
C LEU A 104 11.42 -5.95 17.96
N LEU A 105 10.37 -5.27 18.43
CA LEU A 105 9.01 -5.80 18.44
C LEU A 105 8.50 -6.05 17.02
N VAL A 106 8.73 -5.12 16.09
CA VAL A 106 8.30 -5.29 14.69
C VAL A 106 9.09 -6.41 14.02
N ALA A 107 10.40 -6.49 14.22
CA ALA A 107 11.21 -7.57 13.67
C ALA A 107 10.74 -8.95 14.15
N LEU A 108 10.49 -9.12 15.46
CA LEU A 108 9.97 -10.38 15.98
C LEU A 108 8.58 -10.70 15.42
N PHE A 109 7.67 -9.72 15.41
CA PHE A 109 6.31 -9.92 14.92
C PHE A 109 6.28 -10.36 13.45
N VAL A 110 6.99 -9.64 12.58
CA VAL A 110 7.03 -9.92 11.14
C VAL A 110 7.60 -11.32 10.88
N HIS A 111 8.71 -11.67 11.52
CA HIS A 111 9.37 -12.95 11.27
C HIS A 111 8.62 -14.15 11.85
N VAL A 112 8.05 -14.03 13.04
CA VAL A 112 7.25 -15.11 13.67
C VAL A 112 5.99 -15.40 12.86
N THR A 113 5.32 -14.36 12.34
CA THR A 113 4.07 -14.51 11.60
C THR A 113 4.28 -14.93 10.14
N SER A 114 5.39 -14.52 9.52
CA SER A 114 5.55 -14.61 8.06
C SER A 114 6.57 -15.65 7.60
N SER A 115 7.56 -16.03 8.45
CA SER A 115 8.69 -16.86 8.01
C SER A 115 8.24 -18.15 7.33
N TYR A 116 7.41 -18.95 8.02
CA TYR A 116 6.97 -20.26 7.53
C TYR A 116 6.30 -20.19 6.15
N LEU A 117 5.48 -19.16 5.92
CA LEU A 117 4.76 -18.96 4.66
C LEU A 117 5.69 -18.67 3.48
N THR A 118 6.87 -18.11 3.75
CA THR A 118 7.87 -17.82 2.70
C THR A 118 8.87 -18.96 2.49
N LEU A 119 8.91 -19.98 3.35
CA LEU A 119 9.89 -21.07 3.23
C LEU A 119 9.72 -21.85 1.91
N PRO A 120 10.83 -22.33 1.32
CA PRO A 120 10.79 -23.28 0.20
C PRO A 120 10.57 -24.72 0.67
N SER A 121 10.54 -24.97 1.97
CA SER A 121 10.44 -26.30 2.60
C SER A 121 9.28 -26.35 3.58
N TRP A 122 8.81 -27.57 3.86
CA TRP A 122 7.81 -27.86 4.90
C TRP A 122 8.40 -27.85 6.32
N ILE A 123 9.74 -27.90 6.45
CA ILE A 123 10.40 -27.91 7.76
C ILE A 123 10.59 -26.46 8.22
N PRO A 124 10.03 -26.06 9.38
CA PRO A 124 10.23 -24.72 9.90
C PRO A 124 11.70 -24.48 10.26
N SER A 125 12.16 -23.25 10.10
CA SER A 125 13.50 -22.84 10.50
C SER A 125 13.45 -22.11 11.85
N PRO A 126 14.29 -22.49 12.83
CA PRO A 126 14.32 -21.82 14.14
C PRO A 126 14.84 -20.38 14.09
N PHE A 127 15.42 -19.98 12.94
CA PHE A 127 15.93 -18.62 12.72
C PHE A 127 14.92 -17.69 12.03
N PHE A 128 13.71 -18.19 11.73
CA PHE A 128 12.62 -17.43 11.13
C PHE A 128 13.01 -16.58 9.89
N PRO A 129 13.68 -17.15 8.86
CA PRO A 129 14.04 -16.40 7.65
C PRO A 129 12.81 -16.01 6.83
N LEU A 130 12.90 -14.89 6.12
CA LEU A 130 11.98 -14.47 5.07
C LEU A 130 12.64 -14.60 3.71
N TYR A 131 12.07 -15.41 2.83
CA TYR A 131 12.59 -15.55 1.47
C TYR A 131 11.93 -14.54 0.54
N ILE A 132 12.70 -13.57 0.03
CA ILE A 132 12.22 -12.49 -0.85
C ILE A 132 11.54 -13.07 -2.09
N ARG A 133 12.04 -14.19 -2.62
CA ARG A 133 11.42 -14.90 -3.75
C ARG A 133 9.94 -15.25 -3.53
N ASN A 134 9.57 -15.57 -2.28
CA ASN A 134 8.24 -16.04 -1.91
C ASN A 134 7.41 -14.99 -1.15
N ILE A 135 7.86 -13.74 -1.10
CA ILE A 135 7.23 -12.69 -0.30
C ILE A 135 5.78 -12.39 -0.72
N HIS A 136 5.42 -12.65 -1.96
CA HIS A 136 4.05 -12.51 -2.45
C HIS A 136 3.03 -13.40 -1.69
N LYS A 137 3.48 -14.47 -1.01
CA LYS A 137 2.63 -15.39 -0.25
C LYS A 137 2.11 -14.81 1.06
N ILE A 138 2.74 -13.75 1.56
CA ILE A 138 2.38 -13.14 2.85
C ILE A 138 1.52 -11.88 2.69
N LYS A 139 1.07 -11.60 1.46
CA LYS A 139 0.03 -10.61 1.20
C LYS A 139 -1.27 -11.01 1.87
N HIS A 140 -1.99 -10.06 2.46
CA HIS A 140 -3.29 -10.30 3.06
C HIS A 140 -4.40 -9.56 2.32
N GLY A 141 -5.64 -10.04 2.48
CA GLY A 141 -6.79 -9.53 1.71
C GLY A 141 -7.05 -8.04 1.96
N SER A 142 -6.74 -7.56 3.15
CA SER A 142 -6.98 -6.18 3.59
C SER A 142 -5.81 -5.22 3.32
N ASP A 143 -4.88 -5.62 2.44
CA ASP A 143 -3.83 -4.74 1.91
C ASP A 143 -4.48 -3.51 1.26
N SER A 144 -3.80 -2.37 1.30
CA SER A 144 -4.28 -1.14 0.65
C SER A 144 -4.23 -1.14 -0.88
N GLY A 145 -3.57 -2.13 -1.48
CA GLY A 145 -3.48 -2.28 -2.93
C GLY A 145 -2.91 -1.05 -3.66
N THR A 146 -3.11 -0.98 -4.97
CA THR A 146 -2.90 0.26 -5.75
C THR A 146 -4.08 1.22 -5.60
N TYR A 147 -5.24 0.66 -5.23
CA TYR A 147 -6.48 1.33 -4.89
C TYR A 147 -7.06 0.61 -3.68
N ASP A 148 -7.88 1.30 -2.87
CA ASP A 148 -8.71 0.61 -1.90
C ASP A 148 -9.61 -0.44 -2.58
N THR A 149 -10.25 -1.30 -1.80
CA THR A 149 -11.11 -2.40 -2.30
C THR A 149 -12.20 -1.91 -3.28
N GLU A 150 -12.48 -0.62 -3.31
CA GLU A 150 -13.52 0.04 -4.09
C GLU A 150 -12.97 0.98 -5.17
N GLY A 151 -11.64 1.05 -5.37
CA GLY A 151 -10.99 1.80 -6.45
C GLY A 151 -10.53 3.22 -6.11
N SER A 152 -10.58 3.64 -4.85
CA SER A 152 -10.46 5.04 -4.43
C SER A 152 -9.21 5.37 -3.61
N LYS A 153 -8.87 6.67 -3.57
CA LYS A 153 -7.74 7.21 -2.79
C LYS A 153 -8.25 8.19 -1.73
N TYR A 154 -8.05 7.85 -0.47
CA TYR A 154 -8.42 8.68 0.68
C TYR A 154 -7.70 10.04 0.69
N GLY A 155 -8.24 10.98 1.46
CA GLY A 155 -7.70 12.32 1.74
C GLY A 155 -8.57 13.42 1.14
N HIS A 156 -9.75 13.56 1.73
CA HIS A 156 -10.81 14.49 1.34
C HIS A 156 -10.60 15.87 1.96
N THR A 157 -9.86 15.94 3.07
CA THR A 157 -9.59 17.20 3.80
C THR A 157 -8.51 18.01 3.09
N PHE A 158 -7.42 17.34 2.70
CA PHE A 158 -6.31 17.94 1.97
C PHE A 158 -5.94 17.02 0.79
N PRO A 159 -5.99 17.51 -0.47
CA PRO A 159 -5.78 16.66 -1.64
C PRO A 159 -4.48 15.86 -1.65
N GLU A 160 -3.43 16.41 -1.03
CA GLU A 160 -2.06 15.85 -1.04
C GLU A 160 -1.61 15.30 0.32
N LYS A 161 -2.48 15.32 1.34
CA LYS A 161 -2.15 14.93 2.71
C LYS A 161 -3.21 13.99 3.30
N LEU A 162 -2.83 13.22 4.30
CA LEU A 162 -3.71 12.35 5.07
C LEU A 162 -3.62 12.70 6.54
N THR A 163 -4.78 12.97 7.14
CA THR A 163 -4.93 13.04 8.60
C THR A 163 -4.89 11.63 9.20
N LEU A 164 -4.62 11.54 10.51
CA LEU A 164 -4.76 10.29 11.26
C LEU A 164 -6.16 9.68 11.13
N ARG A 165 -7.22 10.52 11.09
CA ARG A 165 -8.60 10.08 10.91
C ARG A 165 -8.83 9.47 9.53
N GLU A 166 -8.26 10.08 8.48
CA GLU A 166 -8.36 9.54 7.12
C GLU A 166 -7.57 8.23 6.98
N LEU A 167 -6.40 8.11 7.62
CA LEU A 167 -5.66 6.83 7.69
C LEU A 167 -6.44 5.74 8.42
N TRP A 168 -7.10 6.11 9.53
CA TRP A 168 -7.97 5.18 10.24
C TRP A 168 -9.11 4.71 9.34
N ASN A 169 -9.81 5.63 8.69
CA ASN A 169 -10.90 5.31 7.76
C ASN A 169 -10.44 4.49 6.55
N LEU A 170 -9.23 4.74 6.04
CA LEU A 170 -8.59 3.94 5.00
C LEU A 170 -8.40 2.49 5.48
N SER A 171 -7.82 2.32 6.67
CA SER A 171 -7.59 0.98 7.22
C SER A 171 -8.90 0.22 7.52
N GLU A 172 -9.97 0.94 7.85
CA GLU A 172 -11.31 0.37 8.05
C GLU A 172 -11.97 -0.01 6.73
N GLY A 173 -11.85 0.84 5.70
CA GLY A 173 -12.44 0.59 4.38
C GLY A 173 -11.78 -0.55 3.61
N ASN A 174 -10.50 -0.81 3.85
CA ASN A 174 -9.78 -1.92 3.22
C ASN A 174 -10.08 -3.29 3.84
N ARG A 175 -10.88 -3.37 4.91
CA ARG A 175 -11.16 -4.66 5.56
C ARG A 175 -11.89 -5.62 4.65
N VAL A 176 -11.32 -6.80 4.47
CA VAL A 176 -11.98 -7.94 3.81
C VAL A 176 -12.60 -8.86 4.88
N SER A 177 -13.79 -9.40 4.58
CA SER A 177 -14.50 -10.33 5.48
C SER A 177 -13.60 -11.48 5.96
N PHE A 178 -13.59 -11.69 7.28
CA PHE A 178 -12.82 -12.74 7.97
C PHE A 178 -11.29 -12.63 7.90
N ASP A 179 -10.74 -11.55 7.34
CA ASP A 179 -9.30 -11.30 7.31
C ASP A 179 -8.80 -10.60 8.60
N PHE A 180 -9.10 -11.17 9.77
CA PHE A 180 -8.78 -10.57 11.06
C PHE A 180 -7.28 -10.27 11.23
N PHE A 181 -6.43 -11.14 10.68
CA PHE A 181 -4.99 -10.93 10.66
C PHE A 181 -4.61 -9.73 9.79
N GLY A 182 -5.12 -9.66 8.54
CA GLY A 182 -4.88 -8.50 7.68
C GLY A 182 -5.45 -7.20 8.23
N TRP A 183 -6.55 -7.22 8.99
CA TRP A 183 -7.06 -6.02 9.67
C TRP A 183 -6.06 -5.47 10.68
N LEU A 184 -5.43 -6.34 11.46
CA LEU A 184 -4.43 -5.97 12.44
C LEU A 184 -3.16 -5.45 11.76
N VAL A 185 -2.67 -6.18 10.75
CA VAL A 185 -1.43 -5.83 10.04
C VAL A 185 -1.59 -4.52 9.28
N ASN A 186 -2.65 -4.34 8.49
CA ASN A 186 -2.91 -3.08 7.77
C ASN A 186 -2.96 -1.87 8.72
N LYS A 187 -3.61 -2.00 9.89
CA LYS A 187 -3.57 -0.93 10.91
C LYS A 187 -2.17 -0.66 11.45
N GLY A 188 -1.40 -1.73 11.70
CA GLY A 188 -0.01 -1.63 12.14
C GLY A 188 0.88 -0.93 11.12
N GLU A 189 0.77 -1.30 9.84
CA GLU A 189 1.52 -0.70 8.73
C GLU A 189 1.28 0.81 8.64
N TRP A 190 0.02 1.24 8.59
CA TRP A 190 -0.31 2.67 8.54
C TRP A 190 0.08 3.43 9.82
N ALA A 191 0.00 2.78 10.98
CA ALA A 191 0.45 3.40 12.24
C ALA A 191 1.97 3.59 12.26
N LEU A 192 2.75 2.59 11.82
CA LEU A 192 4.21 2.68 11.72
C LEU A 192 4.61 3.76 10.71
N LEU A 193 3.96 3.80 9.55
CA LEU A 193 4.20 4.84 8.55
C LEU A 193 3.89 6.24 9.08
N TYR A 194 2.77 6.40 9.79
CA TYR A 194 2.39 7.69 10.38
C TYR A 194 3.38 8.14 11.47
N ILE A 195 3.85 7.22 12.32
CA ILE A 195 4.88 7.52 13.33
C ILE A 195 6.17 7.99 12.66
N LEU A 196 6.53 7.38 11.53
CA LEU A 196 7.77 7.64 10.83
C LEU A 196 7.75 8.94 10.01
N ALA A 197 6.67 9.18 9.27
CA ALA A 197 6.67 10.09 8.13
C ALA A 197 5.65 11.25 8.21
N ARG A 198 4.93 11.39 9.33
CA ARG A 198 4.09 12.58 9.53
C ARG A 198 4.93 13.86 9.63
N ASP A 199 4.40 14.96 9.13
CA ASP A 199 4.96 16.30 9.30
C ASP A 199 4.69 16.86 10.71
N GLU A 200 5.25 18.04 11.00
CA GLU A 200 5.11 18.73 12.30
C GLU A 200 3.65 19.09 12.62
N ASP A 201 2.84 19.29 11.59
CA ASP A 201 1.41 19.61 11.69
C ASP A 201 0.54 18.35 11.87
N GLY A 202 1.13 17.15 11.86
CA GLY A 202 0.44 15.88 12.09
C GLY A 202 -0.20 15.26 10.84
N PHE A 203 0.26 15.63 9.65
CA PHE A 203 -0.21 15.07 8.38
C PHE A 203 0.80 14.13 7.75
N LEU A 204 0.32 13.07 7.11
CA LEU A 204 1.12 12.21 6.26
C LEU A 204 1.01 12.69 4.80
N SER A 205 2.15 12.91 4.14
CA SER A 205 2.18 13.25 2.71
C SER A 205 1.69 12.06 1.86
N LYS A 206 0.85 12.31 0.86
CA LYS A 206 0.50 11.30 -0.18
C LYS A 206 1.61 11.11 -1.22
N ARG A 207 2.62 11.98 -1.19
CA ARG A 207 3.85 11.90 -2.00
C ARG A 207 4.89 11.15 -1.19
N GLN A 208 5.09 9.88 -1.49
CA GLN A 208 6.15 9.01 -1.00
C GLN A 208 6.65 8.16 -2.17
#